data_AF-A0A8D8UZF5-F1
#
_entry.id   AF-A0A8D8UZF5-F1
#
_cell.length_a   1.000
_cell.length_b   1.000
_cell.length_c   1.000
_cell.angle_alpha   90.00
_cell.angle_beta   90.00
_cell.angle_gamma   90.00
#
_symmetry.space_group_name_H-M   'P 1'
#
loop_
_entity.id
_entity.type
_entity.pdbx_description
1 polymer ?
#
loop_
_entity_poly.entity_id
_entity_poly.type
_entity_poly.pdbx_seq_one_letter_code
_entity_poly.pdbx_strand_id
1 'polypeptide(L)'
;MSQVMKNLVYLAQVVKDVELRADKMSLRWIVKILRRKCHEEIVHSPLSFTVRKMCFNWLAALAVKLSADELQSIALSALAPLVREMGTTEEKYADIRQAASEAANYYKKRLGSEVYLKLVATLQQRQDVRKAARKKERAQELIKNPQTAAKRKITKQLKRKEQKKKKMEIIKMKTKQNKKTRLPGQYSP
;
A
#
# COMPACT_ATOMS: atom_id res chain seq x y z
N MET A 1 -7.47 -16.77 10.93
CA MET A 1 -7.89 -16.00 9.72
C MET A 1 -9.20 -15.28 10.06
N SER A 2 -9.24 -13.94 10.07
CA SER A 2 -10.40 -13.18 10.60
C SER A 2 -11.69 -13.48 9.82
N GLN A 3 -12.84 -13.44 10.50
CA GLN A 3 -14.16 -13.69 9.90
C GLN A 3 -14.42 -12.80 8.67
N VAL A 4 -13.91 -11.56 8.69
CA VAL A 4 -13.99 -10.61 7.57
C VAL A 4 -13.30 -11.15 6.31
N MET A 5 -12.14 -11.78 6.44
CA MET A 5 -11.42 -12.36 5.30
C MET A 5 -12.16 -13.54 4.70
N LYS A 6 -12.76 -14.39 5.54
CA LYS A 6 -13.59 -15.51 5.08
C LYS A 6 -14.82 -15.00 4.32
N ASN A 7 -15.49 -13.99 4.85
CA ASN A 7 -16.66 -13.37 4.21
C ASN A 7 -16.30 -12.73 2.86
N LEU A 8 -15.17 -12.01 2.77
CA LEU A 8 -14.71 -11.39 1.53
C LEU A 8 -14.32 -12.42 0.46
N VAL A 9 -13.71 -13.55 0.86
CA VAL A 9 -13.38 -14.65 -0.07
C VAL A 9 -14.65 -15.35 -0.54
N TYR A 10 -15.61 -15.59 0.36
CA TYR A 10 -16.89 -16.20 0.02
C TYR A 10 -17.69 -15.33 -0.95
N LEU A 11 -17.78 -14.02 -0.69
CA LEU A 11 -18.43 -13.07 -1.61
C LEU A 11 -17.75 -13.05 -2.99
N ALA A 12 -16.43 -13.12 -3.05
CA ALA A 12 -15.72 -13.19 -4.33
C ALA A 12 -16.06 -14.47 -5.11
N GLN A 13 -16.22 -15.60 -4.41
CA GLN A 13 -16.62 -16.87 -5.00
C GLN A 13 -18.05 -16.80 -5.54
N VAL A 14 -18.99 -16.26 -4.77
CA VAL A 14 -20.38 -16.11 -5.21
C VAL A 14 -20.49 -15.16 -6.40
N VAL A 15 -19.77 -14.03 -6.36
CA VAL A 15 -19.83 -13.01 -7.43
C VAL A 15 -19.16 -13.47 -8.73
N LYS A 16 -18.28 -14.49 -8.71
CA LYS A 16 -17.69 -15.02 -9.95
C LYS A 16 -18.68 -15.89 -10.73
N ASP A 17 -19.56 -16.59 -10.03
CA ASP A 17 -20.53 -17.55 -10.60
C ASP A 17 -21.88 -16.88 -10.91
N VAL A 18 -22.05 -15.64 -10.46
CA VAL A 18 -23.26 -14.85 -10.64
C VAL A 18 -22.97 -13.76 -11.68
N GLU A 19 -23.41 -13.97 -12.92
CA GLU A 19 -23.70 -12.87 -13.84
C GLU A 19 -24.93 -12.12 -13.32
N LEU A 20 -24.73 -11.30 -12.28
CA LEU A 20 -25.77 -10.41 -11.80
C LEU A 20 -26.08 -9.47 -12.95
N ARG A 21 -27.28 -9.62 -13.51
CA ARG A 21 -27.95 -8.71 -14.44
C ARG A 21 -28.14 -7.34 -13.77
N ALA A 22 -27.04 -6.64 -13.55
CA ALA A 22 -26.93 -5.24 -13.19
C ALA A 22 -25.44 -4.91 -13.19
N ASP A 23 -25.07 -3.87 -13.93
CA ASP A 23 -23.74 -3.27 -14.10
C ASP A 23 -23.07 -2.74 -12.80
N LYS A 24 -23.34 -3.34 -11.63
CA LYS A 24 -23.00 -2.79 -10.30
C LYS A 24 -22.01 -3.61 -9.48
N MET A 25 -21.82 -4.92 -9.72
CA MET A 25 -20.91 -5.72 -8.87
C MET A 25 -20.22 -6.88 -9.61
N SER A 26 -19.09 -6.60 -10.27
CA SER A 26 -18.20 -7.62 -10.85
C SER A 26 -16.95 -7.83 -9.98
N LEU A 27 -16.28 -8.97 -10.12
CA LEU A 27 -14.98 -9.22 -9.46
C LEU A 27 -13.96 -8.10 -9.74
N ARG A 28 -13.95 -7.58 -10.97
CA ARG A 28 -13.12 -6.44 -11.37
C ARG A 28 -13.45 -5.17 -10.56
N TRP A 29 -14.73 -4.94 -10.25
CA TRP A 29 -15.16 -3.81 -9.42
C TRP A 29 -14.67 -3.94 -7.97
N ILE A 30 -14.78 -5.14 -7.38
CA ILE A 30 -14.27 -5.41 -6.03
C ILE A 30 -12.76 -5.16 -5.94
N VAL A 31 -11.99 -5.66 -6.93
CA VAL A 31 -10.54 -5.41 -7.01
C VAL A 31 -10.22 -3.92 -7.11
N LYS A 32 -11.02 -3.14 -7.86
CA LYS A 32 -10.88 -1.67 -7.94
C LYS A 32 -11.13 -1.01 -6.57
N ILE A 33 -12.13 -1.45 -5.82
CA ILE A 33 -12.42 -0.92 -4.46
C ILE A 33 -11.25 -1.16 -3.53
N LEU A 34 -10.73 -2.39 -3.49
CA LEU A 34 -9.61 -2.73 -2.61
C LEU A 34 -8.38 -1.92 -2.94
N ARG A 35 -8.09 -1.73 -4.24
CA ARG A 35 -7.01 -0.85 -4.68
C ARG A 35 -7.18 0.58 -4.16
N ARG A 36 -8.41 1.11 -4.14
CA ARG A 36 -8.70 2.43 -3.56
C ARG A 36 -8.47 2.44 -2.05
N LYS A 37 -8.87 1.40 -1.32
CA LYS A 37 -8.61 1.27 0.13
C LYS A 37 -7.12 1.19 0.46
N CYS A 38 -6.34 0.42 -0.32
CA CYS A 38 -4.88 0.45 -0.21
C CYS A 38 -4.32 1.87 -0.43
N HIS A 39 -4.84 2.60 -1.42
CA HIS A 39 -4.39 3.95 -1.73
C HIS A 39 -4.72 4.94 -0.60
N GLU A 40 -5.91 4.86 -0.02
CA GLU A 40 -6.32 5.67 1.14
C GLU A 40 -5.36 5.46 2.32
N GLU A 41 -5.02 4.20 2.66
CA GLU A 41 -4.04 3.91 3.72
C GLU A 41 -2.65 4.49 3.38
N ILE A 42 -2.19 4.34 2.15
CA ILE A 42 -0.89 4.90 1.71
C ILE A 42 -0.84 6.43 1.86
N VAL A 43 -1.94 7.13 1.55
CA VAL A 43 -1.98 8.59 1.55
C VAL A 43 -2.10 9.13 2.97
N HIS A 44 -2.97 8.55 3.79
CA HIS A 44 -3.30 9.09 5.11
C HIS A 44 -2.46 8.48 6.24
N SER A 45 -2.11 7.19 6.14
CA SER A 45 -1.46 6.42 7.20
C SER A 45 -0.39 5.48 6.63
N PRO A 46 0.66 5.98 5.96
CA PRO A 46 1.62 5.15 5.21
C PRO A 46 2.42 4.15 6.05
N LEU A 47 2.47 4.33 7.38
CA LEU A 47 3.12 3.43 8.33
C LEU A 47 2.15 2.42 8.97
N SER A 48 0.85 2.57 8.74
CA SER A 48 -0.12 1.51 8.99
C SER A 48 -0.11 0.56 7.80
N PHE A 49 -0.06 -0.74 8.09
CA PHE A 49 -0.06 -1.80 7.08
C PHE A 49 -1.30 -2.70 7.15
N THR A 50 -2.21 -2.44 8.10
CA THR A 50 -3.34 -3.33 8.40
C THR A 50 -4.23 -3.54 7.18
N VAL A 51 -4.65 -2.46 6.52
CA VAL A 51 -5.57 -2.55 5.37
C VAL A 51 -4.86 -3.18 4.18
N ARG A 52 -3.62 -2.77 3.88
CA ARG A 52 -2.84 -3.35 2.79
C ARG A 52 -2.57 -4.84 2.99
N LYS A 53 -2.18 -5.28 4.20
CA LYS A 53 -1.97 -6.70 4.50
C LYS A 53 -3.25 -7.53 4.33
N MET A 54 -4.39 -7.02 4.79
CA MET A 54 -5.68 -7.67 4.56
C MET A 54 -5.99 -7.78 3.06
N CYS A 55 -5.76 -6.71 2.30
CA CYS A 55 -5.94 -6.74 0.85
C CYS A 55 -5.01 -7.76 0.18
N PHE A 56 -3.74 -7.87 0.61
CA PHE A 56 -2.77 -8.80 0.01
C PHE A 56 -3.12 -10.25 0.29
N ASN A 57 -3.55 -10.54 1.52
CA ASN A 57 -4.06 -11.86 1.88
C ASN A 57 -5.29 -12.26 1.05
N TRP A 58 -6.18 -11.30 0.76
CA TRP A 58 -7.37 -11.58 -0.05
C TRP A 58 -7.01 -11.79 -1.52
N LEU A 59 -6.08 -11.00 -2.07
CA LEU A 59 -5.55 -11.19 -3.42
C LEU A 59 -4.84 -12.55 -3.55
N ALA A 60 -4.06 -12.96 -2.56
CA ALA A 60 -3.46 -14.30 -2.52
C ALA A 60 -4.53 -15.40 -2.52
N ALA A 61 -5.60 -15.24 -1.73
CA ALA A 61 -6.72 -16.17 -1.73
C ALA A 61 -7.43 -16.26 -3.10
N LEU A 62 -7.60 -15.14 -3.80
CA LEU A 62 -8.13 -15.16 -5.18
C LEU A 62 -7.24 -15.97 -6.13
N ALA A 63 -5.93 -15.78 -6.05
CA ALA A 63 -4.99 -16.51 -6.90
C ALA A 63 -5.02 -18.04 -6.66
N VAL A 64 -5.38 -18.47 -5.45
CA VAL A 64 -5.59 -19.88 -5.11
C VAL A 64 -6.94 -20.40 -5.61
N LYS A 65 -7.99 -19.57 -5.58
CA LYS A 65 -9.38 -20.00 -5.84
C LYS A 65 -9.83 -19.90 -7.30
N LEU A 66 -9.31 -18.95 -8.06
CA LEU A 66 -9.72 -18.69 -9.45
C LEU A 66 -8.94 -19.54 -10.45
N SER A 67 -9.55 -19.82 -11.60
CA SER A 67 -8.84 -20.39 -12.76
C SER A 67 -7.77 -19.42 -13.29
N ALA A 68 -6.84 -19.91 -14.12
CA ALA A 68 -5.81 -19.06 -14.70
C ALA A 68 -6.42 -17.94 -15.57
N ASP A 69 -7.45 -18.26 -16.37
CA ASP A 69 -8.13 -17.31 -17.25
C ASP A 69 -8.91 -16.24 -16.48
N GLU A 70 -9.67 -16.65 -15.46
CA GLU A 70 -10.39 -15.74 -14.56
C GLU A 70 -9.40 -14.77 -13.88
N LEU A 71 -8.29 -15.32 -13.38
CA LEU A 71 -7.27 -14.53 -12.70
C LEU A 71 -6.56 -13.57 -13.65
N GLN A 72 -6.27 -14.00 -14.88
CA GLN A 72 -5.63 -13.18 -15.91
C GLN A 72 -6.48 -11.94 -16.25
N SER A 73 -7.81 -12.10 -16.31
CA SER A 73 -8.75 -11.00 -16.60
C SER A 73 -8.63 -9.83 -15.61
N ILE A 74 -8.30 -10.10 -14.34
CA ILE A 74 -8.16 -9.11 -13.27
C ILE A 74 -6.71 -8.81 -12.86
N ALA A 75 -5.74 -9.58 -13.37
CA ALA A 75 -4.36 -9.60 -12.87
C ALA A 75 -3.70 -8.22 -12.86
N LEU A 76 -3.85 -7.41 -13.92
CA LEU A 76 -3.30 -6.05 -13.96
C LEU A 76 -3.81 -5.17 -12.82
N SER A 77 -5.08 -5.30 -12.44
CA SER A 77 -5.67 -4.49 -11.37
C SER A 77 -5.30 -5.02 -9.99
N ALA A 78 -5.24 -6.35 -9.85
CA ALA A 78 -4.89 -7.06 -8.63
C ALA A 78 -3.40 -6.91 -8.25
N LEU A 79 -2.49 -7.04 -9.21
CA LEU A 79 -1.04 -6.94 -8.99
C LEU A 79 -0.58 -5.49 -8.77
N ALA A 80 -1.33 -4.49 -9.23
CA ALA A 80 -0.93 -3.07 -9.13
C ALA A 80 -0.53 -2.62 -7.70
N PRO A 81 -1.31 -2.87 -6.63
CA PRO A 81 -0.91 -2.53 -5.26
C PRO A 81 0.27 -3.37 -4.76
N LEU A 82 0.41 -4.64 -5.19
CA LEU A 82 1.50 -5.53 -4.78
C LEU A 82 2.85 -5.05 -5.36
N VAL A 83 2.90 -4.86 -6.68
CA VAL A 83 4.09 -4.36 -7.40
C VAL A 83 4.54 -3.00 -6.86
N ARG A 84 3.58 -2.14 -6.45
CA ARG A 84 3.87 -0.85 -5.83
C ARG A 84 4.59 -0.99 -4.47
N GLU A 85 4.16 -1.90 -3.61
CA GLU A 85 4.84 -2.14 -2.33
C GLU A 85 6.17 -2.87 -2.49
N MET A 86 6.26 -3.81 -3.43
CA MET A 86 7.51 -4.51 -3.77
C MET A 86 8.61 -3.53 -4.21
N GLY A 87 8.25 -2.44 -4.89
CA GLY A 87 9.17 -1.39 -5.30
C GLY A 87 9.55 -0.39 -4.20
N THR A 88 9.09 -0.55 -2.96
CA THR A 88 9.57 0.26 -1.84
C THR A 88 11.00 -0.14 -1.47
N THR A 89 11.84 0.82 -1.08
CA THR A 89 13.25 0.55 -0.71
C THR A 89 13.54 0.78 0.77
N GLU A 90 12.80 1.68 1.43
CA GLU A 90 13.04 2.04 2.84
C GLU A 90 12.76 0.86 3.79
N GLU A 91 13.64 0.68 4.78
CA GLU A 91 13.60 -0.46 5.73
C GLU A 91 12.29 -0.55 6.53
N LYS A 92 11.71 0.61 6.88
CA LYS A 92 10.42 0.68 7.57
C LYS A 92 9.25 0.03 6.79
N TYR A 93 9.44 -0.28 5.50
CA TYR A 93 8.47 -0.98 4.67
C TYR A 93 8.87 -2.43 4.36
N ALA A 94 9.93 -2.98 4.98
CA ALA A 94 10.38 -4.36 4.73
C ALA A 94 9.25 -5.39 4.97
N ASP A 95 8.54 -5.27 6.08
CA ASP A 95 7.42 -6.13 6.46
C ASP A 95 6.29 -6.14 5.41
N ILE A 96 5.83 -4.97 4.95
CA ILE A 96 4.77 -4.91 3.93
C ILE A 96 5.25 -5.36 2.54
N ARG A 97 6.54 -5.16 2.23
CA ARG A 97 7.17 -5.60 0.99
C ARG A 97 7.27 -7.12 0.92
N GLN A 98 7.59 -7.77 2.04
CA GLN A 98 7.57 -9.22 2.17
C GLN A 98 6.16 -9.76 1.94
N ALA A 99 5.15 -9.22 2.64
CA ALA A 99 3.76 -9.64 2.46
C ALA A 99 3.27 -9.46 1.01
N ALA A 100 3.67 -8.37 0.35
CA ALA A 100 3.36 -8.14 -1.06
C ALA A 100 4.02 -9.18 -1.99
N SER A 101 5.28 -9.54 -1.71
CA SER A 101 6.05 -10.50 -2.51
C SER A 101 5.50 -11.92 -2.36
N GLU A 102 5.12 -12.30 -1.14
CA GLU A 102 4.45 -13.57 -0.85
C GLU A 102 3.11 -13.68 -1.59
N ALA A 103 2.26 -12.64 -1.54
CA ALA A 103 1.01 -12.62 -2.28
C ALA A 103 1.22 -12.67 -3.80
N ALA A 104 2.21 -11.94 -4.32
CA ALA A 104 2.54 -11.94 -5.75
C ALA A 104 3.05 -13.31 -6.24
N ASN A 105 3.70 -14.08 -5.38
CA ASN A 105 4.15 -15.44 -5.73
C ASN A 105 2.98 -16.40 -6.02
N TYR A 106 1.81 -16.22 -5.40
CA TYR A 106 0.62 -17.01 -5.77
C TYR A 106 0.16 -16.71 -7.20
N TYR A 107 0.19 -15.45 -7.62
CA TYR A 107 -0.10 -15.07 -9.00
C TYR A 107 0.93 -15.63 -9.97
N LYS A 108 2.23 -15.57 -9.63
CA LYS A 108 3.30 -16.15 -10.45
C LYS A 108 3.11 -17.65 -10.65
N LYS A 109 2.76 -18.38 -9.59
CA LYS A 109 2.50 -19.83 -9.65
C LYS A 109 1.27 -20.16 -10.49
N ARG A 110 0.20 -19.37 -10.41
CA ARG A 110 -1.07 -19.62 -11.11
C ARG A 110 -1.06 -19.22 -12.58
N LEU A 111 -0.42 -18.10 -12.93
CA LEU A 111 -0.39 -17.54 -14.30
C LEU A 111 0.83 -18.01 -15.12
N GLY A 112 1.83 -18.61 -14.47
CA GLY A 112 3.11 -18.90 -15.09
C GLY A 112 4.06 -17.69 -15.10
N SER A 113 5.36 -17.98 -15.14
CA SER A 113 6.40 -16.96 -14.98
C SER A 113 6.40 -15.92 -16.10
N GLU A 114 6.19 -16.34 -17.35
CA GLU A 114 6.24 -15.44 -18.51
C GLU A 114 5.12 -14.39 -18.47
N VAL A 115 3.86 -14.83 -18.30
CA VAL A 115 2.69 -13.94 -18.20
C VAL A 115 2.84 -13.01 -17.00
N TYR A 116 3.25 -13.54 -15.85
CA TYR A 116 3.49 -12.74 -14.65
C TYR A 116 4.54 -11.64 -14.89
N LEU A 117 5.68 -11.97 -15.49
CA LEU A 117 6.75 -10.99 -15.75
C LEU A 117 6.29 -9.89 -16.71
N LYS A 118 5.53 -10.22 -17.77
CA LYS A 118 4.93 -9.23 -18.69
C LYS A 118 4.00 -8.26 -17.95
N LEU A 119 3.16 -8.79 -17.06
CA LEU A 119 2.25 -7.98 -16.23
C LEU A 119 3.01 -7.06 -15.27
N VAL A 120 4.03 -7.56 -14.59
CA VAL A 120 4.87 -6.77 -13.68
C VAL A 120 5.60 -5.66 -14.44
N ALA A 121 6.22 -5.97 -15.58
CA ALA A 121 6.90 -4.98 -16.43
C ALA A 121 5.94 -3.86 -16.85
N THR A 122 4.73 -4.21 -17.30
CA THR A 122 3.67 -3.26 -17.65
C THR A 122 3.31 -2.35 -16.47
N LEU A 123 3.20 -2.91 -15.26
CA LEU A 123 2.89 -2.15 -14.06
C LEU A 123 4.04 -1.23 -13.63
N GLN A 124 5.29 -1.70 -13.71
CA GLN A 124 6.48 -0.91 -13.42
C GLN A 124 6.57 0.29 -14.36
N GLN A 125 6.43 0.05 -15.68
CA GLN A 125 6.41 1.10 -16.70
C GLN A 125 5.30 2.13 -16.42
N ARG A 126 4.08 1.69 -16.07
CA ARG A 126 2.98 2.61 -15.70
C ARG A 126 3.32 3.45 -14.47
N GLN A 127 4.04 2.89 -13.49
CA GLN A 127 4.48 3.65 -12.32
C GLN A 127 5.51 4.70 -12.71
N ASP A 128 6.46 4.37 -13.57
CA ASP A 128 7.54 5.26 -13.98
C ASP A 128 7.05 6.39 -14.89
N VAL A 129 6.16 6.09 -15.85
CA VAL A 129 5.45 7.11 -16.65
C VAL A 129 4.70 8.08 -15.73
N ARG A 130 3.99 7.58 -14.72
CA ARG A 130 3.30 8.44 -13.74
C ARG A 130 4.26 9.26 -12.88
N LYS A 131 5.43 8.72 -12.51
CA LYS A 131 6.46 9.48 -11.78
C LYS A 131 7.01 10.60 -12.66
N ALA A 132 7.31 10.32 -13.93
CA ALA A 132 7.79 11.28 -14.91
C ALA A 132 6.76 12.40 -15.17
N ALA A 133 5.49 12.03 -15.39
CA ALA A 133 4.40 12.99 -15.58
C ALA A 133 4.26 13.95 -14.39
N ARG A 134 4.28 13.43 -13.15
CA ARG A 134 4.26 14.27 -11.94
C ARG A 134 5.50 15.17 -11.80
N LYS A 135 6.67 14.74 -12.30
CA LYS A 135 7.88 15.58 -12.30
C LYS A 135 7.73 16.73 -13.30
N LYS A 136 7.24 16.44 -14.51
CA LYS A 136 6.96 17.43 -15.56
C LYS A 136 5.92 18.45 -15.11
N GLU A 137 4.79 17.99 -14.56
CA GLU A 137 3.71 18.85 -14.04
C GLU A 137 4.23 19.83 -12.98
N ARG A 138 5.04 19.36 -12.02
CA ARG A 138 5.64 20.22 -10.99
C ARG A 138 6.60 21.26 -11.56
N ALA A 139 7.36 20.91 -12.60
CA ALA A 139 8.27 21.85 -13.25
C ALA A 139 7.49 22.93 -14.00
N GLN A 140 6.40 22.56 -14.67
CA GLN A 140 5.51 23.51 -15.36
C GLN A 140 4.73 24.39 -14.38
N GLU A 141 4.29 23.85 -13.24
CA GLU A 141 3.61 24.60 -12.19
C GLU A 141 4.48 25.75 -11.65
N LEU A 142 5.79 25.54 -11.52
CA LEU A 142 6.73 26.59 -11.08
C LEU A 142 6.73 27.81 -12.03
N ILE A 143 6.58 27.56 -13.33
CA ILE A 143 6.59 28.60 -14.37
C ILE A 143 5.21 29.25 -14.47
N LYS A 144 4.14 28.44 -14.55
CA LYS A 144 2.78 28.93 -14.78
C LYS A 144 2.17 29.59 -13.54
N ASN A 145 2.43 29.07 -12.35
CA ASN A 145 1.81 29.49 -11.10
C ASN A 145 2.84 29.55 -9.96
N PRO A 146 3.74 30.57 -9.96
CA PRO A 146 4.80 30.68 -8.97
C PRO A 146 4.29 30.79 -7.52
N GLN A 147 3.10 31.39 -7.31
CA GLN A 147 2.50 31.54 -5.98
C GLN A 147 2.07 30.20 -5.37
N THR A 148 1.46 29.29 -6.14
CA THR A 148 1.08 27.95 -5.62
C THR A 148 2.32 27.10 -5.36
N ALA A 149 3.33 27.18 -6.23
CA ALA A 149 4.61 26.52 -6.01
C ALA A 149 5.30 27.01 -4.72
N ALA A 150 5.29 28.33 -4.47
CA ALA A 150 5.82 28.93 -3.25
C ALA A 150 5.04 28.48 -2.00
N LYS A 151 3.70 28.53 -2.02
CA LYS A 151 2.85 28.02 -0.93
C LYS A 151 3.17 26.56 -0.61
N ARG A 152 3.29 25.71 -1.63
CA ARG A 152 3.65 24.29 -1.46
C ARG A 152 5.04 24.11 -0.85
N LYS A 153 6.02 24.93 -1.23
CA LYS A 153 7.38 24.93 -0.66
C LYS A 153 7.34 25.26 0.84
N ILE A 154 6.59 26.31 1.22
CA ILE A 154 6.39 26.73 2.61
C ILE A 154 5.73 25.60 3.42
N THR A 155 4.61 25.04 2.95
CA THR A 155 3.91 23.95 3.64
C THR A 155 4.81 22.72 3.86
N LYS A 156 5.66 22.39 2.87
CA LYS A 156 6.63 21.29 2.98
C LYS A 156 7.70 21.58 4.04
N GLN A 157 8.20 22.81 4.12
CA GLN A 157 9.17 23.21 5.15
C GLN A 157 8.55 23.17 6.55
N LEU A 158 7.32 23.68 6.71
CA LEU A 158 6.59 23.64 7.98
C LEU A 158 6.37 22.20 8.46
N LYS A 159 5.89 21.30 7.58
CA LYS A 159 5.74 19.86 7.92
C LYS A 159 7.06 19.21 8.33
N ARG A 160 8.17 19.53 7.65
CA ARG A 160 9.51 19.03 8.01
C ARG A 160 9.94 19.53 9.40
N LYS A 161 9.68 20.80 9.72
CA LYS A 161 9.98 21.38 11.04
C LYS A 161 9.16 20.70 12.14
N GLU A 162 7.87 20.49 11.91
CA GLU A 162 6.98 19.79 12.85
C GLU A 162 7.40 18.35 13.10
N GLN A 163 7.74 17.60 12.04
CA GLN A 163 8.24 16.22 12.16
C GLN A 163 9.54 16.14 12.97
N LYS A 164 10.47 17.07 12.78
CA LYS A 164 11.70 17.14 13.59
C LYS A 164 11.37 17.45 15.05
N LYS A 165 10.45 18.38 15.31
CA LYS A 165 9.99 18.71 16.68
C LYS A 165 9.40 17.48 17.38
N LYS A 166 8.47 16.77 16.74
CA LYS A 166 7.87 15.53 17.27
C LYS A 166 8.93 14.46 17.57
N LYS A 167 9.91 14.26 16.69
CA LYS A 167 11.02 13.33 16.95
C LYS A 167 11.84 13.74 18.19
N MET A 168 12.17 15.01 18.34
CA MET A 168 12.89 15.51 19.51
C MET A 168 12.09 15.36 20.80
N GLU A 169 10.78 15.60 20.77
CA GLU A 169 9.89 15.41 21.92
C GLU A 169 9.83 13.94 22.36
N ILE A 170 9.70 13.01 21.41
CA ILE A 170 9.75 11.56 21.70
C ILE A 170 11.09 11.17 22.34
N ILE A 171 12.21 11.68 21.82
CA ILE A 171 13.53 11.40 22.40
C ILE A 171 13.63 11.96 23.82
N LYS A 172 13.21 13.22 24.06
CA LYS A 172 13.19 13.83 25.39
C LYS A 172 12.32 13.04 26.37
N MET A 173 11.14 12.58 25.95
CA MET A 173 10.25 11.75 26.77
C MET A 173 10.91 10.42 27.15
N LYS A 174 11.55 9.73 26.20
CA LYS A 174 12.29 8.48 26.45
C LYS A 174 13.47 8.69 27.41
N THR A 175 14.24 9.76 27.25
CA THR A 175 15.34 10.09 28.16
C THR A 175 14.84 10.39 29.57
N LYS A 176 13.69 11.08 29.70
CA LYS A 176 13.06 11.37 31.00
C LYS A 176 12.52 10.10 31.69
N GLN A 177 11.95 9.17 30.93
CA GLN A 177 11.54 7.86 31.43
C GLN A 177 12.75 7.06 31.91
N ASN A 178 13.83 6.97 31.11
CA ASN A 178 15.05 6.26 31.50
C ASN A 178 15.76 6.85 32.73
N LYS A 179 15.66 8.16 32.98
CA LYS A 179 16.16 8.77 34.22
C LYS A 179 15.32 8.38 35.45
N LYS A 180 14.01 8.23 35.30
CA LYS A 180 13.12 7.80 36.40
C LYS A 180 13.32 6.33 36.77
N THR A 181 13.58 5.44 35.82
CA THR A 181 13.87 4.02 36.08
C THR A 181 15.26 3.77 36.68
N ARG A 182 16.16 4.76 36.67
CA ARG A 182 17.54 4.67 37.19
C ARG A 182 17.73 5.25 38.59
N LEU A 183 16.67 5.68 39.27
CA LEU A 183 16.74 6.07 40.68
C LEU A 183 16.35 4.84 41.53
N PRO A 184 17.33 4.09 42.11
CA PRO A 184 17.02 3.07 43.11
C PRO A 184 16.56 3.74 44.40
N GLY A 185 15.54 3.14 45.02
CA GLY A 185 15.06 3.57 46.33
C GLY A 185 16.18 3.52 47.36
N GLN A 186 16.41 4.65 48.02
CA GLN A 186 17.07 4.67 49.31
C GLN A 186 16.00 4.29 50.35
N TYR A 187 16.02 3.03 50.77
CA TYR A 187 15.51 2.64 52.09
C TYR A 187 16.73 2.32 52.95
N SER A 188 17.00 3.19 53.93
CA SER A 188 17.77 2.86 55.14
C SER A 188 16.94 1.90 56.01
N PRO A 189 17.62 1.05 56.78
CA PRO A 189 17.77 1.38 58.21
C PRO A 189 19.18 1.83 58.57
#